data_AF-A0A1T0B1A0-F1
#
_entry.id   AF-A0A1T0B1A0-F1
#
_cell.length_a   1.000
_cell.length_b   1.000
_cell.length_c   1.000
_cell.angle_alpha   90.00
_cell.angle_beta   90.00
_cell.angle_gamma   90.00
#
_symmetry.space_group_name_H-M   'P 1'
#
loop_
_entity.id
_entity.type
_entity.pdbx_description
1 polymer ?
#
loop_
_entity_poly.entity_id
_entity_poly.type
_entity_poly.pdbx_seq_one_letter_code
_entity_poly.pdbx_strand_id
1 'polypeptide(L)'
;MSGVIASSLLLSNIAFATLPKNISVDETLTGATYNETLNGSFFNISNGATATLDGDTTFNITENGDNETRVDITNGNLNTNHKLSINISPDASVKHTRPKGMIVRGDSTVNIRDLAVDVTHASEEDTDYVSPDSNASYGIALGYDHNGGAADKFSKLTVNNADINVTNTTNTVFGNKTATKKISIITITAKVKFGHQLSGLKIIRTNGSTPEFVSNGKLNINVHDSSTAKAGDYLVGVYISGNGAKATFNGDTNIAVSANGINSAGIKIGKPFEDSENGVSVTANGKLIVDTTATADSAAVRLFNNNAKLEVTGKNPQEKSEIKSGNSAIVYDTQDWKTSADVTIFGTFTIYTSRNFNGNNQSVKLNNTELSTTSETASLIKVNAENVRDQSFGQASRFSNQLNHGKFSVKNATFELSSDKSRATAAHNGWLMEVKGLDNTEPSDENKSDLTATISDEAKIIGLVHKEHSSKLDLTLNNATWALKKKGTQTTSTLNNLTLKNNAVLDATLPKIAQADLEQAFNSAKQKGLT
;
A
#
# COMPACT_ATOMS: atom_id res chain seq x y z
N MET A 1 -68.35 12.79 2.67
CA MET A 1 -67.28 13.62 2.09
C MET A 1 -66.31 13.96 3.20
N SER A 2 -65.24 13.18 3.34
CA SER A 2 -64.13 13.48 4.26
C SER A 2 -62.91 13.71 3.39
N GLY A 3 -62.53 14.97 3.25
CA GLY A 3 -61.37 15.38 2.46
C GLY A 3 -60.09 15.03 3.20
N VAL A 4 -59.26 14.22 2.57
CA VAL A 4 -57.86 14.01 2.95
C VAL A 4 -57.09 15.25 2.49
N ILE A 5 -56.55 16.02 3.44
CA ILE A 5 -55.57 17.07 3.15
C ILE A 5 -54.21 16.36 3.11
N ALA A 6 -53.67 16.16 1.91
CA ALA A 6 -52.27 15.82 1.73
C ALA A 6 -51.44 17.09 1.93
N SER A 7 -50.73 17.20 3.05
CA SER A 7 -49.69 18.22 3.20
C SER A 7 -48.44 17.75 2.45
N SER A 8 -48.19 18.30 1.27
CA SER A 8 -46.86 18.22 0.66
C SER A 8 -45.91 19.12 1.45
N LEU A 9 -44.99 18.53 2.23
CA LEU A 9 -43.83 19.27 2.71
C LEU A 9 -43.04 19.76 1.50
N LEU A 10 -43.02 21.08 1.27
CA LEU A 10 -42.00 21.68 0.42
C LEU A 10 -40.66 21.55 1.16
N LEU A 11 -39.81 20.62 0.73
CA LEU A 11 -38.40 20.62 1.05
C LEU A 11 -37.78 21.84 0.36
N SER A 12 -37.57 22.92 1.12
CA SER A 12 -36.78 24.06 0.64
C SER A 12 -35.32 23.61 0.52
N ASN A 13 -34.83 23.49 -0.71
CA ASN A 13 -33.40 23.34 -1.02
C ASN A 13 -32.67 24.60 -0.55
N ILE A 14 -31.98 24.51 0.59
CA ILE A 14 -31.19 25.61 1.16
C ILE A 14 -29.73 25.16 1.16
N ALA A 15 -28.85 25.93 0.52
CA ALA A 15 -27.41 25.82 0.78
C ALA A 15 -27.15 26.16 2.25
N PHE A 16 -26.40 25.35 2.99
CA PHE A 16 -26.16 25.66 4.40
C PHE A 16 -25.26 26.91 4.51
N ALA A 17 -25.59 27.80 5.46
CA ALA A 17 -25.02 29.14 5.53
C ALA A 17 -23.58 29.19 6.08
N THR A 18 -23.18 28.24 6.93
CA THR A 18 -21.86 28.19 7.57
C THR A 18 -21.41 26.75 7.86
N LEU A 19 -20.10 26.55 7.94
CA LEU A 19 -19.47 25.36 8.53
C LEU A 19 -19.08 25.63 10.00
N PRO A 20 -19.02 24.61 10.88
CA PRO A 20 -19.30 23.20 10.64
C PRO A 20 -20.79 22.90 10.49
N LYS A 21 -21.14 21.92 9.64
CA LYS A 21 -22.50 21.42 9.43
C LYS A 21 -22.63 20.01 10.00
N ASN A 22 -23.64 19.81 10.84
CA ASN A 22 -24.01 18.51 11.41
C ASN A 22 -25.36 18.07 10.85
N ILE A 23 -25.44 16.83 10.37
CA ILE A 23 -26.61 16.21 9.76
C ILE A 23 -26.94 14.95 10.57
N SER A 24 -28.08 14.96 11.25
CA SER A 24 -28.55 13.85 12.09
C SER A 24 -29.97 13.40 11.74
N VAL A 25 -30.54 13.98 10.69
CA VAL A 25 -31.80 13.60 10.03
C VAL A 25 -31.61 13.73 8.53
N ASP A 26 -32.46 13.09 7.73
CA ASP A 26 -32.34 13.15 6.28
C ASP A 26 -32.49 14.58 5.75
N GLU A 27 -31.54 15.01 4.93
CA GLU A 27 -31.49 16.36 4.38
C GLU A 27 -31.03 16.34 2.92
N THR A 28 -31.64 17.21 2.09
CA THR A 28 -31.11 17.55 0.76
C THR A 28 -30.56 18.96 0.81
N LEU A 29 -29.31 19.12 0.40
CA LEU A 29 -28.56 20.37 0.45
C LEU A 29 -28.18 20.78 -0.96
N THR A 30 -28.33 22.06 -1.28
CA THR A 30 -27.85 22.60 -2.55
C THR A 30 -26.33 22.75 -2.51
N GLY A 31 -25.68 22.30 -3.58
CA GLY A 31 -24.23 22.41 -3.74
C GLY A 31 -23.77 23.86 -3.82
N ALA A 32 -22.65 24.13 -3.16
CA ALA A 32 -22.02 25.44 -3.12
C ALA A 32 -20.51 25.32 -2.87
N THR A 33 -19.80 26.44 -3.00
CA THR A 33 -18.38 26.55 -2.61
C THR A 33 -18.26 27.20 -1.24
N TYR A 34 -17.54 26.54 -0.34
CA TYR A 34 -17.25 26.98 1.01
C TYR A 34 -15.77 27.29 1.13
N ASN A 35 -15.41 28.52 1.45
CA ASN A 35 -14.04 28.95 1.71
C ASN A 35 -13.95 29.34 3.18
N GLU A 36 -13.39 28.49 4.01
CA GLU A 36 -13.44 28.65 5.46
C GLU A 36 -12.09 28.39 6.10
N THR A 37 -11.85 29.05 7.22
CA THR A 37 -10.68 28.81 8.07
C THR A 37 -11.16 28.11 9.33
N LEU A 38 -10.88 26.81 9.44
CA LEU A 38 -11.46 25.94 10.47
C LEU A 38 -10.41 24.98 11.03
N ASN A 39 -10.76 24.35 12.15
CA ASN A 39 -9.98 23.27 12.74
C ASN A 39 -10.93 22.15 13.21
N GLY A 40 -10.69 20.92 12.78
CA GLY A 40 -11.52 19.75 13.12
C GLY A 40 -12.58 19.41 12.07
N SER A 41 -13.55 18.56 12.44
CA SER A 41 -14.53 18.06 11.48
C SER A 41 -15.58 19.11 11.11
N PHE A 42 -15.72 19.40 9.81
CA PHE A 42 -16.54 20.50 9.33
C PHE A 42 -17.84 20.05 8.66
N PHE A 43 -17.92 18.83 8.15
CA PHE A 43 -19.15 18.29 7.58
C PHE A 43 -19.39 16.89 8.13
N ASN A 44 -20.41 16.76 8.99
CA ASN A 44 -20.64 15.58 9.81
C ASN A 44 -22.00 14.95 9.51
N ILE A 45 -22.05 13.66 9.22
CA ILE A 45 -23.29 12.88 9.03
C ILE A 45 -23.31 11.72 10.02
N SER A 46 -24.44 11.54 10.71
CA SER A 46 -24.59 10.52 11.75
C SER A 46 -26.03 10.08 11.99
N ASN A 47 -26.23 9.17 12.95
CA ASN A 47 -27.54 8.71 13.43
C ASN A 47 -28.46 8.10 12.36
N GLY A 48 -27.86 7.41 11.39
CA GLY A 48 -28.56 6.79 10.27
C GLY A 48 -29.04 7.78 9.21
N ALA A 49 -28.74 9.08 9.36
CA ALA A 49 -29.20 10.13 8.46
C ALA A 49 -28.58 9.99 7.07
N THR A 50 -29.32 10.44 6.07
CA THR A 50 -28.88 10.53 4.67
C THR A 50 -28.79 12.00 4.25
N ALA A 51 -27.57 12.44 3.92
CA ALA A 51 -27.36 13.72 3.23
C ALA A 51 -27.37 13.48 1.71
N THR A 52 -28.13 14.28 0.98
CA THR A 52 -28.07 14.35 -0.49
C THR A 52 -27.55 15.72 -0.91
N LEU A 53 -26.44 15.76 -1.65
CA LEU A 53 -25.93 17.03 -2.22
C LEU A 53 -26.42 17.17 -3.67
N ASP A 54 -27.24 18.18 -3.91
CA ASP A 54 -27.77 18.52 -5.23
C ASP A 54 -27.06 19.75 -5.80
N GLY A 55 -26.19 19.51 -6.79
CA GLY A 55 -25.24 20.47 -7.35
C GLY A 55 -23.81 20.17 -6.93
N ASP A 56 -22.86 20.72 -7.69
CA ASP A 56 -21.44 20.61 -7.37
C ASP A 56 -21.14 21.30 -6.03
N THR A 57 -20.38 20.63 -5.17
CA THR A 57 -20.02 21.10 -3.83
C THR A 57 -18.51 21.15 -3.68
N THR A 58 -17.97 22.25 -3.15
CA THR A 58 -16.53 22.41 -2.92
C THR A 58 -16.25 22.92 -1.52
N PHE A 59 -15.38 22.25 -0.80
CA PHE A 59 -14.84 22.66 0.48
C PHE A 59 -13.38 23.09 0.30
N ASN A 60 -13.09 24.37 0.49
CA ASN A 60 -11.74 24.93 0.54
C ASN A 60 -11.46 25.33 1.99
N ILE A 61 -10.73 24.48 2.70
CA ILE A 61 -10.49 24.63 4.13
C ILE A 61 -9.03 25.01 4.36
N THR A 62 -8.82 26.18 4.97
CA THR A 62 -7.54 26.58 5.53
C THR A 62 -7.49 26.15 7.00
N GLU A 63 -6.63 25.20 7.33
CA GLU A 63 -6.52 24.66 8.68
C GLU A 63 -5.72 25.59 9.60
N ASN A 64 -6.35 26.10 10.67
CA ASN A 64 -5.74 27.08 11.58
C ASN A 64 -5.28 26.50 12.93
N GLY A 65 -5.07 25.17 13.01
CA GLY A 65 -4.51 24.55 14.21
C GLY A 65 -4.15 23.08 14.04
N ASP A 66 -3.66 22.47 15.13
CA ASP A 66 -3.26 21.07 15.15
C ASP A 66 -4.44 20.15 15.48
N ASN A 67 -5.15 19.66 14.46
CA ASN A 67 -6.18 18.63 14.61
C ASN A 67 -6.30 17.76 13.36
N GLU A 68 -7.30 16.87 13.37
CA GLU A 68 -7.75 16.12 12.20
C GLU A 68 -8.92 16.86 11.53
N THR A 69 -8.61 17.87 10.71
CA THR A 69 -9.62 18.56 9.89
C THR A 69 -10.15 17.65 8.79
N ARG A 70 -11.49 17.52 8.68
CA ARG A 70 -12.12 16.49 7.83
C ARG A 70 -13.61 16.63 7.54
N VAL A 71 -14.07 15.93 6.50
CA VAL A 71 -15.45 15.41 6.40
C VAL A 71 -15.55 14.11 7.20
N ASP A 72 -16.59 13.94 8.04
CA ASP A 72 -16.79 12.76 8.89
C ASP A 72 -18.18 12.16 8.70
N ILE A 73 -18.23 10.90 8.25
CA ILE A 73 -19.46 10.15 8.05
C ILE A 73 -19.40 8.92 8.95
N THR A 74 -20.19 8.94 10.02
CA THR A 74 -20.18 7.91 11.06
C THR A 74 -21.60 7.43 11.34
N ASN A 75 -21.90 6.18 10.98
CA ASN A 75 -23.26 5.63 10.99
C ASN A 75 -24.24 6.53 10.22
N GLY A 76 -23.92 6.86 8.97
CA GLY A 76 -24.71 7.77 8.14
C GLY A 76 -24.44 7.59 6.66
N ASN A 77 -25.21 8.26 5.82
CA ASN A 77 -25.16 8.08 4.37
C ASN A 77 -24.96 9.42 3.66
N LEU A 78 -24.17 9.41 2.59
CA LEU A 78 -23.99 10.56 1.70
C LEU A 78 -24.21 10.14 0.26
N ASN A 79 -25.09 10.84 -0.44
CA ASN A 79 -25.35 10.63 -1.86
C ASN A 79 -25.14 11.92 -2.64
N THR A 80 -24.42 11.85 -3.75
CA THR A 80 -24.36 12.94 -4.71
C THR A 80 -24.17 12.42 -6.13
N ASN A 81 -25.00 12.93 -7.05
CA ASN A 81 -24.88 12.69 -8.49
C ASN A 81 -24.02 13.75 -9.19
N HIS A 82 -23.30 14.56 -8.40
CA HIS A 82 -22.53 15.72 -8.84
C HIS A 82 -21.10 15.61 -8.33
N LYS A 83 -20.29 16.65 -8.58
CA LYS A 83 -18.91 16.70 -8.11
C LYS A 83 -18.85 17.12 -6.64
N LEU A 84 -18.07 16.40 -5.83
CA LEU A 84 -17.65 16.80 -4.49
C LEU A 84 -16.14 17.05 -4.49
N SER A 85 -15.73 18.27 -4.17
CA SER A 85 -14.33 18.67 -4.03
C SER A 85 -14.01 18.98 -2.57
N ILE A 86 -12.91 18.43 -2.04
CA ILE A 86 -12.44 18.65 -0.67
C ILE A 86 -10.96 19.02 -0.72
N ASN A 87 -10.65 20.27 -0.42
CA ASN A 87 -9.31 20.82 -0.44
C ASN A 87 -8.96 21.29 0.97
N ILE A 88 -7.93 20.71 1.57
CA ILE A 88 -7.51 21.04 2.94
C ILE A 88 -6.02 21.35 2.93
N SER A 89 -5.67 22.57 3.34
CA SER A 89 -4.28 23.05 3.41
C SER A 89 -4.03 23.82 4.71
N PRO A 90 -2.83 23.73 5.29
CA PRO A 90 -2.49 24.46 6.50
C PRO A 90 -2.46 25.97 6.22
N ASP A 91 -2.88 26.76 7.21
CA ASP A 91 -2.52 28.18 7.25
C ASP A 91 -0.99 28.33 7.35
N ALA A 92 -0.43 29.39 6.75
CA ALA A 92 1.02 29.61 6.72
C ALA A 92 1.65 29.76 8.13
N SER A 93 0.87 30.13 9.14
CA SER A 93 1.32 30.21 10.54
C SER A 93 1.25 28.87 11.28
N VAL A 94 0.56 27.86 10.74
CA VAL A 94 0.38 26.56 11.37
C VAL A 94 1.46 25.60 10.91
N LYS A 95 2.24 25.15 11.88
CA LYS A 95 3.39 24.26 11.63
C LYS A 95 3.07 22.78 11.75
N HIS A 96 1.90 22.43 12.26
CA HIS A 96 1.49 21.04 12.43
C HIS A 96 0.00 20.85 12.17
N THR A 97 -0.35 19.90 11.30
CA THR A 97 -1.72 19.59 10.88
C THR A 97 -1.86 18.13 10.48
N ARG A 98 -3.02 17.50 10.69
CA ARG A 98 -3.25 16.08 10.30
C ARG A 98 -4.53 15.90 9.47
N PRO A 99 -4.68 16.63 8.35
CA PRO A 99 -5.92 16.68 7.59
C PRO A 99 -6.30 15.32 6.97
N LYS A 100 -7.59 15.03 6.99
CA LYS A 100 -8.20 13.88 6.29
C LYS A 100 -9.28 14.42 5.37
N GLY A 101 -9.20 14.19 4.06
CA GLY A 101 -10.24 14.67 3.14
C GLY A 101 -11.63 14.16 3.55
N MET A 102 -11.76 12.84 3.67
CA MET A 102 -13.00 12.21 4.13
C MET A 102 -12.72 10.97 4.99
N ILE A 103 -13.48 10.83 6.08
CA ILE A 103 -13.55 9.59 6.85
C ILE A 103 -14.97 9.01 6.73
N VAL A 104 -15.04 7.73 6.36
CA VAL A 104 -16.29 6.94 6.33
C VAL A 104 -16.12 5.74 7.25
N ARG A 105 -17.00 5.60 8.24
CA ARG A 105 -16.93 4.55 9.27
C ARG A 105 -18.30 4.21 9.85
N GLY A 106 -18.36 3.13 10.61
CA GLY A 106 -19.63 2.64 11.15
C GLY A 106 -20.49 1.94 10.10
N ASP A 107 -21.79 1.88 10.34
CA ASP A 107 -22.77 1.40 9.34
C ASP A 107 -23.11 2.56 8.38
N SER A 108 -22.22 2.79 7.41
CA SER A 108 -22.26 3.97 6.54
C SER A 108 -22.16 3.60 5.07
N THR A 109 -22.98 4.22 4.23
CA THR A 109 -22.92 4.07 2.77
C THR A 109 -22.78 5.43 2.09
N VAL A 110 -21.72 5.59 1.30
CA VAL A 110 -21.42 6.81 0.57
C VAL A 110 -21.36 6.53 -0.93
N ASN A 111 -22.12 7.28 -1.72
CA ASN A 111 -22.15 7.20 -3.17
C ASN A 111 -21.89 8.59 -3.77
N ILE A 112 -20.80 8.74 -4.52
CA ILE A 112 -20.39 10.02 -5.12
C ILE A 112 -20.13 9.82 -6.61
N ARG A 113 -20.66 10.69 -7.47
CA ARG A 113 -20.34 10.63 -8.89
C ARG A 113 -18.87 10.97 -9.13
N ASP A 114 -18.45 12.19 -8.84
CA ASP A 114 -17.07 12.63 -9.04
C ASP A 114 -16.49 13.17 -7.73
N LEU A 115 -15.41 12.58 -7.24
CA LEU A 115 -14.75 12.98 -6.00
C LEU A 115 -13.36 13.57 -6.29
N ALA A 116 -13.09 14.79 -5.85
CA ALA A 116 -11.74 15.36 -5.88
C ALA A 116 -11.29 15.67 -4.46
N VAL A 117 -10.11 15.19 -4.06
CA VAL A 117 -9.57 15.39 -2.71
C VAL A 117 -8.12 15.83 -2.81
N ASP A 118 -7.81 17.03 -2.31
CA ASP A 118 -6.47 17.58 -2.22
C ASP A 118 -6.14 17.88 -0.75
N VAL A 119 -5.12 17.20 -0.22
CA VAL A 119 -4.75 17.29 1.20
C VAL A 119 -3.26 17.62 1.34
N THR A 120 -2.95 18.68 2.08
CA THR A 120 -1.57 19.10 2.38
C THR A 120 -1.29 19.00 3.88
N HIS A 121 -0.28 18.22 4.24
CA HIS A 121 0.17 18.00 5.61
C HIS A 121 1.31 18.95 6.01
N ALA A 122 1.22 19.64 7.15
CA ALA A 122 2.33 20.31 7.79
C ALA A 122 2.85 19.53 9.01
N SER A 123 4.17 19.45 9.15
CA SER A 123 4.88 18.93 10.33
C SER A 123 6.29 19.54 10.37
N GLU A 124 6.35 20.82 10.69
CA GLU A 124 7.53 21.69 10.54
C GLU A 124 8.31 21.89 11.84
N GLU A 125 8.01 21.10 12.88
CA GLU A 125 8.69 21.15 14.19
C GLU A 125 9.17 19.77 14.64
N ASP A 126 10.25 19.74 15.42
CA ASP A 126 10.77 18.52 16.06
C ASP A 126 9.91 18.19 17.29
N THR A 127 8.78 17.53 17.06
CA THR A 127 7.83 17.12 18.11
C THR A 127 7.95 15.63 18.45
N ASP A 128 7.54 15.28 19.68
CA ASP A 128 7.60 13.93 20.24
C ASP A 128 6.49 13.01 19.67
N TYR A 129 6.71 12.47 18.47
CA TYR A 129 5.83 11.47 17.88
C TYR A 129 6.18 10.06 18.30
N VAL A 130 5.16 9.21 18.42
CA VAL A 130 5.33 7.82 18.87
C VAL A 130 5.27 6.80 17.73
N SER A 131 4.76 7.19 16.56
CA SER A 131 4.69 6.37 15.34
C SER A 131 4.32 7.21 14.10
N PRO A 132 4.56 6.70 12.86
CA PRO A 132 4.02 7.34 11.65
C PRO A 132 2.48 7.44 11.66
N ASP A 133 1.79 6.48 12.29
CA ASP A 133 0.33 6.50 12.44
C ASP A 133 -0.15 7.70 13.30
N SER A 134 0.67 8.19 14.24
CA SER A 134 0.33 9.34 15.10
C SER A 134 0.46 10.70 14.39
N ASN A 135 1.26 10.75 13.33
CA ASN A 135 1.47 11.92 12.49
C ASN A 135 1.13 11.59 11.04
N ALA A 136 -0.17 11.54 10.76
CA ALA A 136 -0.67 11.03 9.49
C ALA A 136 -1.68 11.98 8.84
N SER A 137 -1.76 11.94 7.52
CA SER A 137 -2.77 12.64 6.71
C SER A 137 -3.24 11.75 5.58
N TYR A 138 -4.53 11.80 5.26
CA TYR A 138 -5.11 10.91 4.25
C TYR A 138 -6.02 11.67 3.29
N GLY A 139 -6.07 11.24 2.04
CA GLY A 139 -7.14 11.67 1.14
C GLY A 139 -8.47 11.13 1.65
N ILE A 140 -8.59 9.81 1.71
CA ILE A 140 -9.80 9.11 2.17
C ILE A 140 -9.41 8.03 3.18
N ALA A 141 -10.20 7.91 4.25
CA ALA A 141 -10.13 6.81 5.19
C ALA A 141 -11.47 6.06 5.29
N LEU A 142 -11.44 4.73 5.25
CA LEU A 142 -12.62 3.86 5.30
C LEU A 142 -12.47 2.78 6.39
N GLY A 143 -13.51 2.56 7.19
CA GLY A 143 -13.48 1.63 8.34
C GLY A 143 -12.60 2.12 9.51
N TYR A 144 -12.14 3.37 9.42
CA TYR A 144 -11.17 4.02 10.29
C TYR A 144 -11.53 3.97 11.79
N ASP A 145 -10.48 3.95 12.63
CA ASP A 145 -10.44 3.57 14.05
C ASP A 145 -11.37 4.36 15.02
N HIS A 146 -11.39 3.92 16.28
CA HIS A 146 -12.18 4.27 17.49
C HIS A 146 -13.71 4.23 17.37
N ASN A 147 -14.27 4.47 16.18
CA ASN A 147 -15.71 4.39 15.89
C ASN A 147 -15.98 3.50 14.66
N GLY A 148 -15.20 2.41 14.51
CA GLY A 148 -15.27 1.50 13.36
C GLY A 148 -16.62 0.79 13.18
N GLY A 149 -17.57 0.93 14.12
CA GLY A 149 -18.89 0.31 14.07
C GLY A 149 -18.94 -1.10 14.64
N ALA A 150 -20.05 -1.81 14.39
CA ALA A 150 -20.22 -3.21 14.79
C ALA A 150 -19.69 -4.19 13.73
N ALA A 151 -19.23 -5.36 14.16
CA ALA A 151 -18.50 -6.32 13.31
C ALA A 151 -19.32 -6.94 12.17
N ASP A 152 -20.63 -6.91 12.27
CA ASP A 152 -21.62 -7.39 11.30
C ASP A 152 -22.07 -6.30 10.29
N LYS A 153 -21.55 -5.07 10.42
CA LYS A 153 -21.90 -3.93 9.57
C LYS A 153 -20.86 -3.66 8.50
N PHE A 154 -21.17 -2.69 7.63
CA PHE A 154 -20.31 -2.30 6.52
C PHE A 154 -20.08 -0.79 6.48
N SER A 155 -18.85 -0.40 6.17
CA SER A 155 -18.52 0.95 5.74
C SER A 155 -18.22 0.91 4.25
N LYS A 156 -19.08 1.48 3.42
CA LYS A 156 -18.96 1.41 1.96
C LYS A 156 -18.83 2.78 1.33
N LEU A 157 -17.83 2.93 0.47
CA LEU A 157 -17.67 4.09 -0.40
C LEU A 157 -17.64 3.64 -1.86
N THR A 158 -18.59 4.13 -2.64
CA THR A 158 -18.65 3.95 -4.09
C THR A 158 -18.46 5.29 -4.78
N VAL A 159 -17.52 5.36 -5.71
CA VAL A 159 -17.29 6.54 -6.57
C VAL A 159 -17.42 6.17 -8.04
N ASN A 160 -17.90 7.07 -8.91
CA ASN A 160 -17.70 6.86 -10.35
C ASN A 160 -16.28 7.29 -10.72
N ASN A 161 -15.94 8.56 -10.59
CA ASN A 161 -14.56 9.02 -10.79
C ASN A 161 -13.99 9.60 -9.50
N ALA A 162 -12.68 9.45 -9.31
CA ALA A 162 -12.00 10.12 -8.22
C ALA A 162 -10.57 10.56 -8.56
N ASP A 163 -10.21 11.75 -8.10
CA ASP A 163 -8.87 12.31 -8.13
C ASP A 163 -8.43 12.62 -6.69
N ILE A 164 -7.38 11.98 -6.21
CA ILE A 164 -6.91 12.09 -4.82
C ILE A 164 -5.43 12.48 -4.82
N ASN A 165 -5.11 13.67 -4.32
CA ASN A 165 -3.74 14.12 -4.13
C ASN A 165 -3.46 14.33 -2.64
N VAL A 166 -2.35 13.76 -2.18
CA VAL A 166 -1.88 13.95 -0.80
C VAL A 166 -0.41 14.32 -0.83
N THR A 167 -0.08 15.43 -0.17
CA THR A 167 1.29 15.92 -0.05
C THR A 167 1.52 16.55 1.33
N ASN A 168 2.71 17.09 1.52
CA ASN A 168 3.15 17.81 2.69
C ASN A 168 3.79 19.16 2.31
N THR A 169 4.02 20.02 3.29
CA THR A 169 4.70 21.31 3.05
C THR A 169 6.19 21.11 2.78
N THR A 170 6.80 22.10 2.14
CA THR A 170 8.24 22.08 1.81
C THR A 170 9.13 22.03 3.06
N ASN A 171 8.61 22.50 4.19
CA ASN A 171 9.30 22.63 5.46
C ASN A 171 9.06 21.45 6.41
N THR A 172 8.25 20.45 6.01
CA THR A 172 8.03 19.26 6.83
C THR A 172 9.36 18.58 7.16
N VAL A 173 9.55 18.22 8.44
CA VAL A 173 10.75 17.57 8.97
C VAL A 173 10.40 16.23 9.62
N PHE A 174 11.43 15.42 9.90
CA PHE A 174 11.27 14.27 10.79
C PHE A 174 11.05 14.75 12.23
N GLY A 175 10.06 14.19 12.92
CA GLY A 175 9.96 14.34 14.37
C GLY A 175 10.77 13.28 15.10
N ASN A 176 10.86 13.41 16.42
CA ASN A 176 11.71 12.53 17.22
C ASN A 176 11.14 12.21 18.59
N LYS A 177 11.30 10.96 19.03
CA LYS A 177 10.99 10.53 20.40
C LYS A 177 12.25 10.31 21.21
N THR A 178 12.31 10.89 22.40
CA THR A 178 13.41 10.63 23.33
C THR A 178 12.99 9.64 24.41
N ALA A 179 13.67 8.49 24.47
CA ALA A 179 13.47 7.50 25.52
C ALA A 179 14.73 7.40 26.40
N THR A 180 14.58 7.61 27.71
CA THR A 180 15.70 7.59 28.68
C THR A 180 15.56 6.45 29.70
N LYS A 181 16.65 5.75 30.03
CA LYS A 181 16.73 4.75 31.11
C LYS A 181 17.92 5.01 31.99
N LYS A 182 17.75 4.94 33.31
CA LYS A 182 18.87 4.76 34.25
C LYS A 182 19.01 3.29 34.59
N ILE A 183 20.22 2.75 34.43
CA ILE A 183 20.62 1.44 34.92
C ILE A 183 21.78 1.69 35.89
N SER A 184 21.48 1.65 37.19
CA SER A 184 22.44 2.04 38.24
C SER A 184 23.00 3.46 37.96
N ILE A 185 24.32 3.59 37.81
CA ILE A 185 25.01 4.86 37.54
C ILE A 185 25.02 5.28 36.04
N ILE A 186 24.50 4.44 35.14
CA ILE A 186 24.56 4.68 33.69
C ILE A 186 23.20 5.17 33.18
N THR A 187 23.20 6.26 32.40
CA THR A 187 22.00 6.76 31.71
C THR A 187 22.09 6.45 30.22
N ILE A 188 21.09 5.76 29.69
CA ILE A 188 20.92 5.44 28.27
C ILE A 188 19.84 6.37 27.72
N THR A 189 20.16 7.12 26.68
CA THR A 189 19.19 7.98 25.98
C THR A 189 19.11 7.56 24.52
N ALA A 190 17.91 7.32 24.00
CA ALA A 190 17.67 7.00 22.60
C ALA A 190 16.77 8.08 21.98
N LYS A 191 17.21 8.69 20.87
CA LYS A 191 16.42 9.61 20.05
C LYS A 191 15.97 8.88 18.78
N VAL A 192 14.71 8.46 18.74
CA VAL A 192 14.11 7.68 17.64
C VAL A 192 13.53 8.64 16.62
N LYS A 193 13.88 8.46 15.33
CA LYS A 193 13.38 9.30 14.24
C LYS A 193 12.06 8.77 13.70
N PHE A 194 11.08 9.64 13.55
CA PHE A 194 9.79 9.31 12.97
C PHE A 194 9.48 10.24 11.82
N GLY A 195 9.29 9.66 10.62
CA GLY A 195 8.60 10.37 9.56
C GLY A 195 7.09 10.38 9.78
N HIS A 196 6.37 10.83 8.76
CA HIS A 196 4.92 10.97 8.76
C HIS A 196 4.29 9.99 7.77
N GLN A 197 3.02 9.66 7.99
CA GLN A 197 2.28 8.85 7.03
C GLN A 197 1.40 9.71 6.14
N LEU A 198 1.61 9.63 4.83
CA LEU A 198 0.63 10.12 3.86
C LEU A 198 0.01 8.93 3.15
N SER A 199 -1.31 8.93 3.00
CA SER A 199 -1.96 7.92 2.17
C SER A 199 -3.09 8.48 1.33
N GLY A 200 -3.15 8.09 0.06
CA GLY A 200 -4.25 8.49 -0.81
C GLY A 200 -5.56 7.88 -0.31
N LEU A 201 -5.58 6.56 -0.23
CA LEU A 201 -6.70 5.77 0.27
C LEU A 201 -6.24 4.84 1.40
N LYS A 202 -6.81 5.00 2.60
CA LYS A 202 -6.54 4.15 3.78
C LYS A 202 -7.80 3.38 4.18
N ILE A 203 -7.86 2.10 3.82
CA ILE A 203 -8.99 1.20 4.10
C ILE A 203 -8.56 0.25 5.21
N ILE A 204 -9.10 0.39 6.41
CA ILE A 204 -8.62 -0.39 7.56
C ILE A 204 -9.80 -0.92 8.36
N ARG A 205 -9.65 -2.15 8.83
CA ARG A 205 -10.50 -2.74 9.85
C ARG A 205 -9.67 -3.23 11.05
N THR A 206 -9.60 -2.43 12.09
CA THR A 206 -9.01 -2.85 13.38
C THR A 206 -10.01 -3.69 14.18
N ASN A 207 -11.22 -3.15 14.31
CA ASN A 207 -12.40 -3.76 14.91
C ASN A 207 -13.64 -3.14 14.23
N GLY A 208 -14.81 -3.77 14.36
CA GLY A 208 -16.05 -3.21 13.83
C GLY A 208 -16.31 -3.52 12.36
N SER A 209 -16.97 -2.60 11.65
CA SER A 209 -17.57 -2.81 10.34
C SER A 209 -16.56 -3.19 9.27
N THR A 210 -17.01 -3.95 8.28
CA THR A 210 -16.17 -4.38 7.15
C THR A 210 -16.09 -3.25 6.12
N PRO A 211 -14.91 -2.70 5.81
CA PRO A 211 -14.78 -1.61 4.86
C PRO A 211 -14.69 -2.12 3.41
N GLU A 212 -15.41 -1.46 2.50
CA GLU A 212 -15.41 -1.74 1.06
C GLU A 212 -15.32 -0.45 0.25
N PHE A 213 -14.27 -0.32 -0.56
CA PHE A 213 -14.13 0.75 -1.54
C PHE A 213 -14.38 0.24 -2.96
N VAL A 214 -15.16 0.99 -3.74
CA VAL A 214 -15.43 0.69 -5.15
C VAL A 214 -15.27 1.95 -6.01
N SER A 215 -14.43 1.89 -7.05
CA SER A 215 -14.43 2.89 -8.13
C SER A 215 -15.03 2.30 -9.41
N ASN A 216 -16.04 2.94 -9.98
CA ASN A 216 -16.71 2.47 -11.21
C ASN A 216 -16.04 2.95 -12.50
N GLY A 217 -15.45 4.14 -12.46
CA GLY A 217 -14.76 4.82 -13.54
C GLY A 217 -13.31 5.13 -13.15
N LYS A 218 -12.80 6.28 -13.59
CA LYS A 218 -11.38 6.61 -13.47
C LYS A 218 -11.00 6.95 -12.04
N LEU A 219 -9.92 6.36 -11.53
CA LEU A 219 -9.33 6.66 -10.22
C LEU A 219 -7.88 7.11 -10.39
N ASN A 220 -7.56 8.33 -9.98
CA ASN A 220 -6.18 8.81 -9.93
C ASN A 220 -5.80 9.09 -8.48
N ILE A 221 -4.68 8.52 -8.04
CA ILE A 221 -4.12 8.72 -6.70
C ILE A 221 -2.68 9.17 -6.87
N ASN A 222 -2.34 10.31 -6.29
CA ASN A 222 -0.98 10.84 -6.25
C ASN A 222 -0.58 11.13 -4.80
N VAL A 223 0.50 10.51 -4.35
CA VAL A 223 1.04 10.73 -3.00
C VAL A 223 2.52 11.08 -3.13
N HIS A 224 2.91 12.27 -2.71
CA HIS A 224 4.29 12.71 -2.88
C HIS A 224 4.80 13.53 -1.70
N ASP A 225 6.07 13.30 -1.38
CA ASP A 225 6.81 14.10 -0.41
C ASP A 225 7.39 15.34 -1.10
N SER A 226 6.87 16.51 -0.75
CA SER A 226 7.35 17.81 -1.22
C SER A 226 8.38 18.44 -0.29
N SER A 227 8.73 17.79 0.83
CA SER A 227 9.65 18.35 1.81
C SER A 227 11.08 18.41 1.30
N THR A 228 11.77 19.49 1.64
CA THR A 228 13.22 19.62 1.39
C THR A 228 14.01 18.63 2.24
N ALA A 229 13.50 18.31 3.44
CA ALA A 229 14.11 17.36 4.38
C ALA A 229 13.93 15.89 3.96
N LYS A 230 13.12 15.61 2.93
CA LYS A 230 12.81 14.24 2.48
C LYS A 230 12.21 13.39 3.62
N ALA A 231 11.32 13.99 4.39
CA ALA A 231 10.74 13.42 5.61
C ALA A 231 9.63 12.39 5.38
N GLY A 232 9.19 12.20 4.12
CA GLY A 232 8.19 11.24 3.71
C GLY A 232 8.78 9.84 3.57
N ASP A 233 8.79 9.09 4.68
CA ASP A 233 9.32 7.73 4.74
C ASP A 233 8.22 6.64 4.69
N TYR A 234 6.95 7.00 4.91
CA TYR A 234 5.77 6.11 4.90
C TYR A 234 4.64 6.68 4.03
N LEU A 235 4.84 6.71 2.71
CA LEU A 235 3.85 7.17 1.74
C LEU A 235 3.20 5.98 1.05
N VAL A 236 1.87 5.93 1.04
CA VAL A 236 1.14 4.81 0.43
C VAL A 236 0.01 5.30 -0.47
N GLY A 237 -0.02 4.90 -1.73
CA GLY A 237 -1.15 5.21 -2.62
C GLY A 237 -2.45 4.59 -2.10
N VAL A 238 -2.48 3.26 -2.04
CA VAL A 238 -3.58 2.48 -1.45
C VAL A 238 -3.03 1.64 -0.30
N TYR A 239 -3.41 2.00 0.93
CA TYR A 239 -3.20 1.20 2.12
C TYR A 239 -4.49 0.44 2.39
N ILE A 240 -4.44 -0.88 2.43
CA ILE A 240 -5.59 -1.71 2.84
C ILE A 240 -5.19 -2.77 3.88
N SER A 241 -5.93 -2.89 4.99
CA SER A 241 -5.72 -3.93 6.00
C SER A 241 -6.98 -4.29 6.80
N GLY A 242 -6.91 -5.38 7.57
CA GLY A 242 -7.99 -5.84 8.43
C GLY A 242 -8.96 -6.84 7.79
N ASN A 243 -9.47 -7.76 8.60
CA ASN A 243 -10.26 -8.91 8.17
C ASN A 243 -11.42 -8.56 7.21
N GLY A 244 -11.38 -9.09 5.99
CA GLY A 244 -12.44 -8.93 5.00
C GLY A 244 -12.50 -7.57 4.31
N ALA A 245 -11.53 -6.67 4.55
CA ALA A 245 -11.44 -5.38 3.86
C ALA A 245 -11.20 -5.55 2.35
N LYS A 246 -11.89 -4.74 1.54
CA LYS A 246 -11.86 -4.85 0.06
C LYS A 246 -11.72 -3.51 -0.64
N ALA A 247 -10.96 -3.51 -1.73
CA ALA A 247 -10.96 -2.46 -2.74
C ALA A 247 -11.21 -3.07 -4.13
N THR A 248 -12.14 -2.49 -4.90
CA THR A 248 -12.43 -2.91 -6.27
C THR A 248 -12.34 -1.72 -7.22
N PHE A 249 -11.51 -1.86 -8.26
CA PHE A 249 -11.31 -0.84 -9.28
C PHE A 249 -11.91 -1.31 -10.61
N ASN A 250 -13.12 -0.86 -10.93
CA ASN A 250 -13.82 -1.25 -12.15
C ASN A 250 -13.36 -0.46 -13.38
N GLY A 251 -13.01 0.81 -13.23
CA GLY A 251 -12.40 1.62 -14.28
C GLY A 251 -10.89 1.74 -14.15
N ASP A 252 -10.30 2.57 -15.01
CA ASP A 252 -8.86 2.77 -15.07
C ASP A 252 -8.34 3.45 -13.81
N THR A 253 -7.32 2.84 -13.20
CA THR A 253 -6.71 3.29 -11.96
C THR A 253 -5.25 3.64 -12.18
N ASN A 254 -4.87 4.86 -11.81
CA ASN A 254 -3.49 5.33 -11.81
C ASN A 254 -3.08 5.67 -10.38
N ILE A 255 -2.01 5.05 -9.89
CA ILE A 255 -1.45 5.28 -8.56
C ILE A 255 0.00 5.71 -8.74
N ALA A 256 0.32 6.94 -8.37
CA ALA A 256 1.67 7.48 -8.39
C ALA A 256 2.15 7.77 -6.97
N VAL A 257 3.33 7.27 -6.62
CA VAL A 257 3.97 7.53 -5.31
C VAL A 257 5.42 7.95 -5.46
N SER A 258 5.75 9.11 -4.89
CA SER A 258 7.10 9.67 -4.84
C SER A 258 7.53 9.89 -3.38
N ALA A 259 8.29 8.94 -2.84
CA ALA A 259 8.69 8.91 -1.44
C ALA A 259 10.20 8.72 -1.28
N ASN A 260 10.70 8.98 -0.07
CA ASN A 260 12.14 8.99 0.21
C ASN A 260 12.60 7.84 1.12
N GLY A 261 11.73 6.88 1.45
CA GLY A 261 12.03 5.84 2.43
C GLY A 261 11.47 4.45 2.09
N ILE A 262 12.05 3.45 2.77
CA ILE A 262 11.75 2.02 2.60
C ILE A 262 10.32 1.63 3.01
N ASN A 263 9.62 2.44 3.81
CA ASN A 263 8.32 2.05 4.38
C ASN A 263 7.13 2.34 3.45
N SER A 264 7.39 2.95 2.29
CA SER A 264 6.36 3.38 1.33
C SER A 264 5.84 2.23 0.45
N ALA A 265 4.82 2.49 -0.37
CA ALA A 265 4.37 1.60 -1.46
C ALA A 265 3.37 2.30 -2.38
N GLY A 266 3.22 1.84 -3.62
CA GLY A 266 2.04 2.18 -4.42
C GLY A 266 0.78 1.54 -3.80
N ILE A 267 0.84 0.22 -3.57
CA ILE A 267 -0.22 -0.55 -2.93
C ILE A 267 0.38 -1.36 -1.77
N LYS A 268 -0.19 -1.22 -0.58
CA LYS A 268 0.14 -1.99 0.61
C LYS A 268 -1.08 -2.81 1.05
N ILE A 269 -0.93 -4.13 1.13
CA ILE A 269 -2.02 -5.06 1.47
C ILE A 269 -1.66 -5.81 2.75
N GLY A 270 -2.45 -5.61 3.80
CA GLY A 270 -2.24 -6.18 5.13
C GLY A 270 -1.41 -5.29 6.06
N LYS A 271 -1.50 -5.60 7.36
CA LYS A 271 -0.71 -5.00 8.45
C LYS A 271 -0.32 -6.11 9.44
N PRO A 272 0.92 -6.10 9.96
CA PRO A 272 1.31 -6.90 11.13
C PRO A 272 0.32 -6.81 12.29
N PHE A 273 0.18 -7.91 13.03
CA PHE A 273 -0.63 -8.04 14.25
C PHE A 273 -2.15 -7.86 14.10
N GLU A 274 -2.67 -7.68 12.88
CA GLU A 274 -4.11 -7.68 12.62
C GLU A 274 -4.61 -9.09 12.28
N ASP A 275 -5.84 -9.41 12.64
CA ASP A 275 -6.47 -10.64 12.16
C ASP A 275 -6.90 -10.49 10.69
N SER A 276 -6.69 -11.55 9.90
CA SER A 276 -6.95 -11.61 8.46
C SER A 276 -7.47 -12.98 8.04
N GLU A 277 -8.29 -13.62 8.87
CA GLU A 277 -8.92 -14.92 8.58
C GLU A 277 -9.58 -14.98 7.19
N ASN A 278 -10.43 -14.00 6.85
CA ASN A 278 -11.08 -13.88 5.54
C ASN A 278 -10.18 -13.20 4.48
N GLY A 279 -8.96 -12.82 4.86
CA GLY A 279 -7.99 -12.11 4.04
C GLY A 279 -8.33 -10.65 3.76
N VAL A 280 -7.47 -10.04 2.95
CA VAL A 280 -7.56 -8.65 2.49
C VAL A 280 -7.32 -8.65 0.98
N SER A 281 -8.15 -7.94 0.21
CA SER A 281 -8.07 -8.02 -1.25
C SER A 281 -8.18 -6.68 -1.97
N VAL A 282 -7.33 -6.52 -2.98
CA VAL A 282 -7.44 -5.49 -4.01
C VAL A 282 -7.69 -6.18 -5.35
N THR A 283 -8.78 -5.82 -6.02
CA THR A 283 -9.12 -6.32 -7.35
C THR A 283 -9.21 -5.18 -8.35
N ALA A 284 -8.41 -5.23 -9.41
CA ALA A 284 -8.51 -4.33 -10.54
C ALA A 284 -9.16 -5.05 -11.73
N ASN A 285 -10.31 -4.54 -12.15
CA ASN A 285 -11.05 -4.97 -13.32
C ASN A 285 -10.73 -4.11 -14.55
N GLY A 286 -10.54 -2.79 -14.35
CA GLY A 286 -10.03 -1.87 -15.36
C GLY A 286 -8.50 -1.92 -15.46
N LYS A 287 -7.92 -1.04 -16.29
CA LYS A 287 -6.46 -0.93 -16.41
C LYS A 287 -5.87 -0.41 -15.08
N LEU A 288 -4.85 -1.07 -14.56
CA LEU A 288 -4.12 -0.63 -13.37
C LEU A 288 -2.73 -0.12 -13.75
N ILE A 289 -2.41 1.12 -13.41
CA ILE A 289 -1.05 1.66 -13.43
C ILE A 289 -0.62 1.95 -12.00
N VAL A 290 0.48 1.33 -11.57
CA VAL A 290 1.17 1.67 -10.32
C VAL A 290 2.56 2.16 -10.68
N ASP A 291 2.84 3.43 -10.39
CA ASP A 291 4.12 4.08 -10.67
C ASP A 291 4.78 4.53 -9.36
N THR A 292 5.84 3.83 -9.00
CA THR A 292 6.73 4.18 -7.89
C THR A 292 8.17 4.37 -8.37
N THR A 293 8.37 4.74 -9.65
CA THR A 293 9.72 4.93 -10.24
C THR A 293 10.54 6.02 -9.54
N ALA A 294 9.87 7.00 -8.93
CA ALA A 294 10.48 8.02 -8.10
C ALA A 294 10.83 7.56 -6.67
N THR A 295 10.45 6.34 -6.29
CA THR A 295 10.68 5.77 -4.95
C THR A 295 11.71 4.64 -5.03
N ALA A 296 12.99 4.96 -4.85
CA ALA A 296 14.10 4.03 -5.06
C ALA A 296 14.23 2.93 -3.98
N ASP A 297 13.70 3.17 -2.79
CA ASP A 297 13.97 2.34 -1.62
C ASP A 297 12.82 1.41 -1.24
N SER A 298 11.68 1.49 -1.93
CA SER A 298 10.52 0.66 -1.61
C SER A 298 9.81 0.13 -2.84
N ALA A 299 9.06 -0.95 -2.63
CA ALA A 299 8.41 -1.67 -3.71
C ALA A 299 7.10 -1.03 -4.15
N ALA A 300 6.70 -1.28 -5.40
CA ALA A 300 5.43 -0.79 -5.92
C ALA A 300 4.23 -1.46 -5.21
N VAL A 301 4.30 -2.77 -4.98
CA VAL A 301 3.30 -3.53 -4.23
C VAL A 301 3.96 -4.31 -3.09
N ARG A 302 3.41 -4.19 -1.89
CA ARG A 302 3.87 -4.91 -0.68
C ARG A 302 2.73 -5.66 -0.03
N LEU A 303 2.93 -6.96 0.22
CA LEU A 303 1.97 -7.83 0.87
C LEU A 303 2.48 -8.22 2.26
N PHE A 304 1.60 -8.12 3.26
CA PHE A 304 1.87 -8.43 4.66
C PHE A 304 0.83 -9.39 5.22
N ASN A 305 1.19 -10.08 6.30
CA ASN A 305 0.28 -10.92 7.07
C ASN A 305 -0.31 -12.07 6.21
N ASN A 306 -1.41 -12.67 6.68
CA ASN A 306 -2.00 -13.85 6.05
C ASN A 306 -3.02 -13.45 4.99
N ASN A 307 -3.14 -14.28 3.95
CA ASN A 307 -4.22 -14.21 2.96
C ASN A 307 -4.37 -12.85 2.24
N ALA A 308 -3.30 -12.06 2.14
CA ALA A 308 -3.29 -10.81 1.36
C ALA A 308 -3.31 -11.11 -0.15
N LYS A 309 -4.17 -10.42 -0.90
CA LYS A 309 -4.40 -10.70 -2.33
C LYS A 309 -4.42 -9.46 -3.20
N LEU A 310 -3.68 -9.49 -4.30
CA LEU A 310 -3.83 -8.58 -5.43
C LEU A 310 -4.26 -9.37 -6.67
N GLU A 311 -5.33 -8.94 -7.32
CA GLU A 311 -5.76 -9.51 -8.60
C GLU A 311 -6.00 -8.42 -9.65
N VAL A 312 -5.36 -8.55 -10.82
CA VAL A 312 -5.68 -7.78 -12.02
C VAL A 312 -6.33 -8.74 -13.01
N THR A 313 -7.61 -8.54 -13.32
CA THR A 313 -8.42 -9.51 -14.09
C THR A 313 -8.28 -9.37 -15.60
N GLY A 314 -7.81 -8.21 -16.09
CA GLY A 314 -7.52 -7.99 -17.52
C GLY A 314 -8.74 -8.02 -18.44
N LYS A 315 -9.93 -7.63 -17.94
CA LYS A 315 -11.22 -7.72 -18.68
C LYS A 315 -11.21 -7.08 -20.06
N ASN A 316 -10.40 -6.03 -20.29
CA ASN A 316 -10.18 -5.48 -21.62
C ASN A 316 -8.90 -6.08 -22.22
N PRO A 317 -9.00 -7.02 -23.17
CA PRO A 317 -7.84 -7.68 -23.75
C PRO A 317 -6.99 -6.72 -24.60
N GLN A 318 -7.47 -5.51 -24.93
CA GLN A 318 -6.73 -4.55 -25.74
C GLN A 318 -5.70 -3.73 -24.95
N GLU A 319 -5.84 -3.65 -23.63
CA GLU A 319 -5.01 -2.79 -22.80
C GLU A 319 -4.19 -3.59 -21.81
N LYS A 320 -2.96 -3.13 -21.55
CA LYS A 320 -2.09 -3.71 -20.52
C LYS A 320 -2.07 -2.82 -19.28
N SER A 321 -2.13 -3.45 -18.11
CA SER A 321 -1.78 -2.84 -16.83
C SER A 321 -0.26 -2.74 -16.71
N GLU A 322 0.22 -1.82 -15.87
CA GLU A 322 1.65 -1.51 -15.73
C GLU A 322 2.01 -1.32 -14.25
N ILE A 323 2.96 -2.11 -13.75
CA ILE A 323 3.59 -1.92 -12.44
C ILE A 323 5.03 -1.48 -12.70
N LYS A 324 5.31 -0.20 -12.47
CA LYS A 324 6.61 0.45 -12.68
C LYS A 324 7.20 0.81 -11.34
N SER A 325 8.34 0.22 -10.99
CA SER A 325 8.95 0.41 -9.68
C SER A 325 10.32 1.09 -9.74
N GLY A 326 10.64 1.91 -8.73
CA GLY A 326 12.01 2.36 -8.47
C GLY A 326 12.89 1.27 -7.83
N ASN A 327 12.28 0.22 -7.30
CA ASN A 327 12.90 -0.91 -6.62
C ASN A 327 12.27 -2.23 -7.10
N SER A 328 11.81 -3.12 -6.21
CA SER A 328 11.02 -4.30 -6.56
C SER A 328 9.60 -3.93 -7.03
N ALA A 329 9.06 -4.64 -8.01
CA ALA A 329 7.65 -4.48 -8.40
C ALA A 329 6.73 -5.09 -7.34
N ILE A 330 7.02 -6.32 -6.89
CA ILE A 330 6.22 -7.05 -5.92
C ILE A 330 7.12 -7.55 -4.79
N VAL A 331 6.73 -7.29 -3.53
CA VAL A 331 7.39 -7.87 -2.35
C VAL A 331 6.36 -8.53 -1.45
N TYR A 332 6.56 -9.82 -1.19
CA TYR A 332 5.93 -10.55 -0.10
C TYR A 332 6.79 -10.33 1.13
N ASP A 333 6.33 -9.44 2.00
CA ASP A 333 7.18 -8.73 2.93
C ASP A 333 6.95 -9.18 4.38
N THR A 334 8.03 -9.16 5.15
CA THR A 334 8.06 -9.47 6.58
C THR A 334 8.29 -8.23 7.43
N GLN A 335 8.81 -7.15 6.85
CA GLN A 335 9.15 -5.91 7.55
C GLN A 335 8.22 -4.80 7.08
N ASP A 336 7.27 -4.40 7.92
CA ASP A 336 6.31 -3.37 7.55
C ASP A 336 6.91 -1.97 7.70
N TRP A 337 7.50 -1.72 8.86
CA TRP A 337 8.06 -0.44 9.22
C TRP A 337 9.42 -0.65 9.85
N LYS A 338 10.40 0.12 9.41
CA LYS A 338 11.74 0.17 9.97
C LYS A 338 12.10 1.62 10.27
N THR A 339 12.68 1.82 11.44
CA THR A 339 13.11 3.13 11.97
C THR A 339 14.52 3.02 12.54
N SER A 340 15.15 4.17 12.73
CA SER A 340 16.46 4.33 13.35
C SER A 340 16.36 5.10 14.67
N ALA A 341 17.24 4.77 15.61
CA ALA A 341 17.39 5.53 16.84
C ALA A 341 18.87 5.84 17.10
N ASP A 342 19.17 7.07 17.50
CA ASP A 342 20.49 7.49 17.96
C ASP A 342 20.59 7.26 19.47
N VAL A 343 21.43 6.30 19.89
CA VAL A 343 21.57 5.86 21.29
C VAL A 343 22.86 6.38 21.91
N THR A 344 22.74 6.99 23.09
CA THR A 344 23.83 7.54 23.90
C THR A 344 23.96 6.78 25.22
N ILE A 345 25.12 6.14 25.45
CA ILE A 345 25.47 5.47 26.72
C ILE A 345 26.96 5.62 27.08
N PHE A 346 27.85 5.59 26.07
CA PHE A 346 29.29 5.83 26.17
C PHE A 346 29.85 6.37 24.84
N GLY A 347 29.13 7.33 24.25
CA GLY A 347 29.22 7.71 22.83
C GLY A 347 27.87 7.53 22.14
N THR A 348 27.71 8.12 20.95
CA THR A 348 26.47 8.05 20.16
C THR A 348 26.63 7.06 19.02
N PHE A 349 25.70 6.14 18.87
CA PHE A 349 25.62 5.23 17.72
C PHE A 349 24.18 5.05 17.26
N THR A 350 24.00 4.84 15.96
CA THR A 350 22.67 4.61 15.37
C THR A 350 22.35 3.12 15.39
N ILE A 351 21.17 2.78 15.88
CA ILE A 351 20.59 1.45 15.81
C ILE A 351 19.37 1.43 14.88
N TYR A 352 19.03 0.25 14.39
CA TYR A 352 17.81 0.03 13.61
C TYR A 352 16.89 -0.96 14.32
N THR A 353 15.60 -0.69 14.24
CA THR A 353 14.54 -1.54 14.77
C THR A 353 13.34 -1.52 13.83
N SER A 354 12.51 -2.55 13.89
CA SER A 354 11.42 -2.72 12.93
C SER A 354 10.20 -3.40 13.53
N ARG A 355 9.06 -3.18 12.87
CA ARG A 355 7.81 -3.90 13.04
C ARG A 355 7.75 -4.99 11.99
N ASN A 356 7.79 -6.24 12.43
CA ASN A 356 7.90 -7.39 11.56
C ASN A 356 6.81 -8.43 11.84
N PHE A 357 6.48 -9.24 10.84
CA PHE A 357 5.50 -10.32 10.95
C PHE A 357 5.75 -11.41 9.92
N ASN A 358 5.32 -12.63 10.22
CA ASN A 358 5.32 -13.72 9.24
C ASN A 358 4.20 -13.52 8.20
N GLY A 359 4.44 -13.95 6.97
CA GLY A 359 3.41 -14.00 5.94
C GLY A 359 2.97 -15.43 5.65
N ASN A 360 1.70 -15.64 5.33
CA ASN A 360 1.22 -16.94 4.87
C ASN A 360 0.11 -16.79 3.81
N ASN A 361 0.10 -17.66 2.79
CA ASN A 361 -0.96 -17.73 1.77
C ASN A 361 -1.22 -16.38 1.05
N GLN A 362 -0.17 -15.59 0.85
CA GLN A 362 -0.25 -14.34 0.10
C GLN A 362 -0.29 -14.64 -1.40
N SER A 363 -1.06 -13.86 -2.18
CA SER A 363 -1.26 -14.13 -3.60
C SER A 363 -1.26 -12.87 -4.45
N VAL A 364 -0.61 -12.96 -5.61
CA VAL A 364 -0.63 -11.93 -6.65
C VAL A 364 -0.96 -12.61 -7.96
N LYS A 365 -2.04 -12.19 -8.62
CA LYS A 365 -2.48 -12.71 -9.92
C LYS A 365 -2.67 -11.57 -10.91
N LEU A 366 -1.90 -11.60 -11.99
CA LEU A 366 -1.81 -10.51 -12.93
C LEU A 366 -2.10 -11.00 -14.35
N ASN A 367 -3.23 -10.57 -14.91
CA ASN A 367 -3.54 -10.77 -16.32
C ASN A 367 -3.28 -9.47 -17.10
N ASN A 368 -2.80 -9.58 -18.35
CA ASN A 368 -2.48 -8.43 -19.21
C ASN A 368 -1.63 -7.36 -18.49
N THR A 369 -0.53 -7.73 -17.83
CA THR A 369 0.23 -6.82 -16.97
C THR A 369 1.74 -6.84 -17.27
N GLU A 370 2.32 -5.65 -17.39
CA GLU A 370 3.77 -5.47 -17.48
C GLU A 370 4.36 -5.07 -16.12
N LEU A 371 5.41 -5.78 -15.69
CA LEU A 371 6.21 -5.49 -14.50
C LEU A 371 7.60 -5.02 -14.93
N SER A 372 7.99 -3.85 -14.44
CA SER A 372 9.29 -3.24 -14.74
C SER A 372 9.88 -2.55 -13.51
N THR A 373 11.20 -2.36 -13.54
CA THR A 373 11.92 -1.60 -12.53
C THR A 373 12.96 -0.68 -13.19
N THR A 374 13.16 0.51 -12.62
CA THR A 374 14.27 1.41 -12.95
C THR A 374 15.52 1.12 -12.10
N SER A 375 15.43 0.22 -11.12
CA SER A 375 16.58 -0.21 -10.33
C SER A 375 17.56 -1.01 -11.17
N GLU A 376 18.85 -0.78 -10.97
CA GLU A 376 19.89 -1.60 -11.57
C GLU A 376 20.10 -2.93 -10.82
N THR A 377 19.72 -3.02 -9.55
CA THR A 377 20.13 -4.13 -8.66
C THR A 377 18.98 -4.85 -7.96
N ALA A 378 17.80 -4.23 -7.86
CA ALA A 378 16.67 -4.82 -7.14
C ALA A 378 16.14 -6.08 -7.84
N SER A 379 15.79 -7.09 -7.04
CA SER A 379 14.99 -8.21 -7.52
C SER A 379 13.59 -7.72 -7.88
N LEU A 380 13.05 -8.12 -9.03
CA LEU A 380 11.76 -7.60 -9.50
C LEU A 380 10.61 -8.12 -8.63
N ILE A 381 10.61 -9.43 -8.33
CA ILE A 381 9.66 -10.09 -7.42
C ILE A 381 10.48 -10.69 -6.27
N LYS A 382 10.09 -10.41 -5.03
CA LYS A 382 10.86 -10.81 -3.86
C LYS A 382 9.98 -11.41 -2.78
N VAL A 383 10.43 -12.51 -2.19
CA VAL A 383 9.82 -13.12 -1.00
C VAL A 383 10.83 -13.04 0.14
N ASN A 384 10.52 -12.24 1.16
CA ASN A 384 11.47 -11.93 2.23
C ASN A 384 11.54 -13.05 3.29
N ALA A 385 12.73 -13.16 3.87
CA ALA A 385 13.00 -13.82 5.14
C ALA A 385 14.00 -12.95 5.88
N GLU A 386 13.79 -12.67 7.17
CA GLU A 386 14.61 -11.75 7.94
C GLU A 386 14.90 -12.28 9.35
N ASN A 387 16.16 -12.15 9.79
CA ASN A 387 16.54 -12.32 11.18
C ASN A 387 16.81 -10.94 11.78
N VAL A 388 15.81 -10.39 12.46
CA VAL A 388 15.89 -9.07 13.08
C VAL A 388 16.47 -9.25 14.48
N ARG A 389 17.64 -8.66 14.71
CA ARG A 389 18.25 -8.62 16.04
C ARG A 389 17.75 -7.40 16.80
N ASP A 390 17.54 -7.56 18.11
CA ASP A 390 17.28 -6.42 18.97
C ASP A 390 18.56 -5.63 19.22
N GLN A 391 18.72 -4.50 18.52
CA GLN A 391 19.81 -3.57 18.72
C GLN A 391 19.52 -2.53 19.82
N SER A 392 18.30 -2.52 20.37
CA SER A 392 17.86 -1.58 21.40
C SER A 392 18.24 -2.00 22.81
N PHE A 393 18.94 -3.13 22.99
CA PHE A 393 19.25 -3.69 24.31
C PHE A 393 18.00 -3.96 25.16
N GLY A 394 16.96 -4.55 24.55
CA GLY A 394 15.69 -4.86 25.21
C GLY A 394 14.83 -3.63 25.48
N GLN A 395 15.02 -2.53 24.74
CA GLN A 395 14.30 -1.26 24.95
C GLN A 395 13.31 -0.90 23.84
N ALA A 396 13.17 -1.74 22.81
CA ALA A 396 12.33 -1.47 21.63
C ALA A 396 10.89 -1.12 22.01
N SER A 397 10.32 -1.80 23.01
CA SER A 397 8.97 -1.55 23.53
C SER A 397 8.78 -0.16 24.13
N ARG A 398 9.86 0.52 24.57
CA ARG A 398 9.81 1.90 25.06
C ARG A 398 9.75 2.91 23.93
N PHE A 399 10.22 2.53 22.75
CA PHE A 399 10.09 3.35 21.53
C PHE A 399 8.67 3.20 20.99
N SER A 400 8.26 1.96 20.73
CA SER A 400 6.90 1.58 20.35
C SER A 400 6.65 0.12 20.71
N ASN A 401 5.46 -0.21 21.21
CA ASN A 401 5.06 -1.59 21.52
C ASN A 401 4.89 -2.47 20.27
N GLN A 402 4.97 -1.87 19.07
CA GLN A 402 4.83 -2.59 17.80
C GLN A 402 6.18 -3.04 17.22
N LEU A 403 7.30 -2.63 17.82
CA LEU A 403 8.64 -3.03 17.40
C LEU A 403 8.99 -4.39 17.98
N ASN A 404 9.52 -5.27 17.15
CA ASN A 404 9.86 -6.63 17.55
C ASN A 404 11.16 -7.11 16.88
N HIS A 405 11.62 -8.27 17.33
CA HIS A 405 12.82 -8.94 16.86
C HIS A 405 12.55 -10.44 16.77
N GLY A 406 13.41 -11.18 16.07
CA GLY A 406 13.25 -12.59 15.82
C GLY A 406 13.40 -12.95 14.35
N LYS A 407 12.96 -14.15 14.02
CA LYS A 407 13.02 -14.71 12.67
C LYS A 407 11.65 -14.60 12.02
N PHE A 408 11.61 -14.06 10.81
CA PHE A 408 10.39 -13.85 10.06
C PHE A 408 10.55 -14.41 8.65
N SER A 409 9.50 -15.04 8.14
CA SER A 409 9.47 -15.62 6.79
C SER A 409 8.08 -15.53 6.17
N VAL A 410 7.99 -15.79 4.87
CA VAL A 410 6.72 -15.88 4.15
C VAL A 410 6.52 -17.28 3.60
N LYS A 411 5.38 -17.87 3.91
CA LYS A 411 5.00 -19.22 3.52
C LYS A 411 3.89 -19.22 2.48
N ASN A 412 3.92 -20.21 1.60
CA ASN A 412 2.87 -20.46 0.61
C ASN A 412 2.54 -19.22 -0.24
N ALA A 413 3.53 -18.39 -0.58
CA ALA A 413 3.30 -17.26 -1.47
C ALA A 413 3.05 -17.77 -2.89
N THR A 414 2.12 -17.13 -3.60
CA THR A 414 1.77 -17.47 -4.99
C THR A 414 1.84 -16.26 -5.89
N PHE A 415 2.43 -16.44 -7.06
CA PHE A 415 2.52 -15.43 -8.11
C PHE A 415 2.02 -16.01 -9.44
N GLU A 416 1.06 -15.35 -10.07
CA GLU A 416 0.51 -15.74 -11.37
C GLU A 416 0.63 -14.57 -12.36
N LEU A 417 1.14 -14.87 -13.55
CA LEU A 417 1.23 -13.92 -14.66
C LEU A 417 0.71 -14.58 -15.94
N SER A 418 -0.31 -14.00 -16.57
CA SER A 418 -0.98 -14.60 -17.73
C SER A 418 -1.34 -13.61 -18.82
N SER A 419 -1.51 -14.10 -20.05
CA SER A 419 -1.81 -13.37 -21.30
C SER A 419 -0.58 -12.93 -22.10
N ASP A 420 -0.75 -12.80 -23.42
CA ASP A 420 0.26 -12.43 -24.42
C ASP A 420 0.87 -11.03 -24.19
N LYS A 421 0.11 -10.15 -23.55
CA LYS A 421 0.55 -8.80 -23.15
C LYS A 421 1.33 -8.78 -21.84
N SER A 422 1.30 -9.87 -21.08
CA SER A 422 1.96 -9.92 -19.79
C SER A 422 3.46 -10.13 -19.92
N ARG A 423 4.21 -9.25 -19.25
CA ARG A 423 5.67 -9.26 -19.30
C ARG A 423 6.30 -8.90 -17.97
N ALA A 424 7.28 -9.67 -17.50
CA ALA A 424 8.10 -9.29 -16.34
C ALA A 424 9.58 -9.27 -16.72
N THR A 425 10.26 -8.16 -16.49
CA THR A 425 11.68 -8.00 -16.86
C THR A 425 12.53 -7.62 -15.65
N ALA A 426 13.49 -8.48 -15.30
CA ALA A 426 14.43 -8.23 -14.22
C ALA A 426 15.36 -7.03 -14.50
N ALA A 427 15.80 -6.38 -13.42
CA ALA A 427 16.91 -5.42 -13.43
C ALA A 427 18.21 -6.05 -13.99
N HIS A 428 19.15 -5.23 -14.44
CA HIS A 428 20.41 -5.72 -15.03
C HIS A 428 21.23 -6.58 -14.05
N ASN A 429 21.33 -6.14 -12.80
CA ASN A 429 22.04 -6.82 -11.72
C ASN A 429 21.09 -7.36 -10.64
N GLY A 430 19.79 -7.43 -10.91
CA GLY A 430 18.78 -8.01 -10.02
C GLY A 430 18.27 -9.38 -10.48
N TRP A 431 17.57 -10.08 -9.60
CA TRP A 431 16.86 -11.32 -9.94
C TRP A 431 15.48 -11.00 -10.52
N LEU A 432 14.96 -11.87 -11.38
CA LEU A 432 13.54 -11.83 -11.76
C LEU A 432 12.66 -12.19 -10.56
N MET A 433 13.00 -13.28 -9.88
CA MET A 433 12.37 -13.73 -8.64
C MET A 433 13.46 -14.11 -7.65
N GLU A 434 13.36 -13.61 -6.42
CA GLU A 434 14.27 -13.93 -5.33
C GLU A 434 13.47 -14.42 -4.12
N VAL A 435 13.74 -15.64 -3.68
CA VAL A 435 13.18 -16.21 -2.45
C VAL A 435 14.28 -16.28 -1.41
N LYS A 436 14.16 -15.45 -0.38
CA LYS A 436 15.16 -15.36 0.68
C LYS A 436 15.07 -16.49 1.68
N GLY A 437 16.16 -16.75 2.37
CA GLY A 437 16.28 -17.75 3.42
C GLY A 437 17.30 -17.30 4.46
N LEU A 438 17.18 -17.81 5.68
CA LEU A 438 18.10 -17.51 6.77
C LEU A 438 19.11 -18.65 6.92
N ASP A 439 20.40 -18.33 6.77
CA ASP A 439 21.50 -19.26 7.00
C ASP A 439 21.44 -19.82 8.43
N ASN A 440 21.12 -21.11 8.58
CA ASN A 440 21.22 -21.83 9.83
C ASN A 440 21.58 -23.28 9.56
N THR A 441 22.47 -23.81 10.41
CA THR A 441 22.88 -25.22 10.44
C THR A 441 21.74 -26.18 10.85
N GLU A 442 20.63 -25.65 11.36
CA GLU A 442 19.44 -26.40 11.75
C GLU A 442 18.20 -25.89 10.98
N PRO A 443 17.56 -26.73 10.14
CA PRO A 443 16.39 -26.34 9.38
C PRO A 443 15.15 -26.29 10.29
N SER A 444 14.78 -25.09 10.76
CA SER A 444 13.43 -24.81 11.29
C SER A 444 12.54 -24.18 10.20
N ASP A 445 11.22 -24.35 10.32
CA ASP A 445 10.29 -23.80 9.33
C ASP A 445 10.30 -22.27 9.29
N GLU A 446 10.67 -21.61 10.38
CA GLU A 446 10.80 -20.14 10.49
C GLU A 446 11.97 -19.56 9.67
N ASN A 447 12.90 -20.39 9.17
CA ASN A 447 14.12 -19.93 8.50
C ASN A 447 14.01 -19.84 6.96
N LYS A 448 12.89 -20.26 6.36
CA LYS A 448 12.78 -20.45 4.91
C LYS A 448 11.53 -19.74 4.40
N SER A 449 11.61 -19.11 3.24
CA SER A 449 10.44 -18.58 2.55
C SER A 449 10.11 -19.41 1.32
N ASP A 450 8.86 -19.35 0.88
CA ASP A 450 8.35 -20.21 -0.19
C ASP A 450 7.59 -19.40 -1.25
N LEU A 451 7.90 -19.63 -2.53
CA LEU A 451 7.16 -19.09 -3.68
C LEU A 451 6.78 -20.21 -4.65
N THR A 452 5.51 -20.20 -5.05
CA THR A 452 5.03 -20.94 -6.23
C THR A 452 4.62 -19.93 -7.30
N ALA A 453 5.33 -19.94 -8.43
CA ALA A 453 5.08 -19.05 -9.56
C ALA A 453 4.48 -19.82 -10.75
N THR A 454 3.43 -19.27 -11.37
CA THR A 454 2.85 -19.79 -12.61
C THR A 454 2.81 -18.71 -13.67
N ILE A 455 3.42 -18.98 -14.82
CA ILE A 455 3.40 -18.09 -15.99
C ILE A 455 2.63 -18.82 -17.09
N SER A 456 1.58 -18.20 -17.63
CA SER A 456 0.69 -18.86 -18.59
C SER A 456 0.26 -17.98 -19.76
N ASP A 457 -0.39 -18.62 -20.73
CA ASP A 457 -1.18 -17.95 -21.77
C ASP A 457 -0.37 -16.91 -22.55
N GLU A 458 0.79 -17.31 -23.06
CA GLU A 458 1.72 -16.53 -23.88
C GLU A 458 2.49 -15.42 -23.13
N ALA A 459 2.33 -15.33 -21.80
CA ALA A 459 3.10 -14.40 -20.99
C ALA A 459 4.62 -14.66 -21.09
N LYS A 460 5.38 -13.57 -20.93
CA LYS A 460 6.85 -13.59 -21.06
C LYS A 460 7.56 -13.10 -19.80
N ILE A 461 8.50 -13.88 -19.29
CA ILE A 461 9.38 -13.46 -18.20
C ILE A 461 10.85 -13.43 -18.66
N ILE A 462 11.62 -12.45 -18.18
CA ILE A 462 13.00 -12.21 -18.63
C ILE A 462 13.92 -11.98 -17.43
N GLY A 463 14.92 -12.84 -17.26
CA GLY A 463 15.89 -12.77 -16.15
C GLY A 463 16.18 -14.14 -15.53
N LEU A 464 17.07 -14.17 -14.53
CA LEU A 464 17.33 -15.38 -13.72
C LEU A 464 16.51 -15.37 -12.44
N VAL A 465 16.24 -16.55 -11.89
CA VAL A 465 15.57 -16.70 -10.60
C VAL A 465 16.51 -17.29 -9.55
N HIS A 466 16.29 -16.97 -8.29
CA HIS A 466 17.14 -17.42 -7.19
C HIS A 466 16.35 -17.77 -5.94
N LYS A 467 16.78 -18.84 -5.30
CA LYS A 467 16.44 -19.17 -3.92
C LYS A 467 17.69 -19.26 -3.07
N GLU A 468 17.59 -18.78 -1.85
CA GLU A 468 18.63 -18.88 -0.83
C GLU A 468 18.41 -20.12 0.05
N HIS A 469 19.50 -20.78 0.47
CA HIS A 469 19.47 -21.89 1.42
C HIS A 469 18.41 -22.97 1.11
N SER A 470 17.69 -23.42 2.14
CA SER A 470 16.61 -24.42 2.08
C SER A 470 15.24 -23.84 1.72
N SER A 471 15.15 -22.56 1.32
CA SER A 471 13.91 -21.95 0.83
C SER A 471 13.40 -22.64 -0.44
N LYS A 472 12.12 -22.42 -0.74
CA LYS A 472 11.41 -23.06 -1.83
C LYS A 472 11.05 -22.08 -2.95
N LEU A 473 11.41 -22.42 -4.18
CA LEU A 473 10.94 -21.74 -5.39
C LEU A 473 10.51 -22.77 -6.43
N ASP A 474 9.21 -22.86 -6.70
CA ASP A 474 8.65 -23.66 -7.78
C ASP A 474 8.17 -22.73 -8.91
N LEU A 475 8.48 -23.08 -10.15
CA LEU A 475 8.07 -22.33 -11.34
C LEU A 475 7.36 -23.26 -12.34
N THR A 476 6.16 -22.88 -12.74
CA THR A 476 5.41 -23.51 -13.83
C THR A 476 5.31 -22.56 -15.02
N LEU A 477 5.71 -23.02 -16.20
CA LEU A 477 5.44 -22.36 -17.48
C LEU A 477 4.38 -23.17 -18.22
N ASN A 478 3.31 -22.53 -18.67
CA ASN A 478 2.21 -23.16 -19.38
C ASN A 478 1.83 -22.36 -20.63
N ASN A 479 2.25 -22.81 -21.82
CA ASN A 479 2.12 -21.99 -23.04
C ASN A 479 2.78 -20.60 -22.86
N ALA A 480 3.91 -20.51 -22.17
CA ALA A 480 4.55 -19.25 -21.80
C ALA A 480 6.05 -19.27 -22.08
N THR A 481 6.69 -18.10 -22.15
CA THR A 481 8.13 -17.99 -22.44
C THR A 481 8.92 -17.47 -21.24
N TRP A 482 9.97 -18.20 -20.84
CA TRP A 482 11.00 -17.69 -19.96
C TRP A 482 12.31 -17.49 -20.72
N ALA A 483 12.69 -16.23 -20.91
CA ALA A 483 13.94 -15.87 -21.56
C ALA A 483 15.04 -15.59 -20.53
N LEU A 484 16.09 -16.41 -20.53
CA LEU A 484 17.20 -16.34 -19.59
C LEU A 484 18.10 -15.15 -19.92
N LYS A 485 18.19 -14.20 -19.00
CA LYS A 485 19.09 -13.04 -19.11
C LYS A 485 19.98 -13.01 -17.88
N LYS A 486 21.30 -13.01 -18.09
CA LYS A 486 22.30 -12.94 -17.02
C LYS A 486 22.05 -11.77 -16.05
N LYS A 487 22.36 -11.99 -14.78
CA LYS A 487 22.36 -10.98 -13.72
C LYS A 487 23.81 -10.51 -13.50
N GLY A 488 24.20 -9.38 -14.08
CA GLY A 488 25.61 -8.98 -14.12
C GLY A 488 26.49 -10.07 -14.78
N THR A 489 27.34 -10.72 -13.98
CA THR A 489 28.17 -11.87 -14.39
C THR A 489 27.55 -13.24 -14.08
N GLN A 490 26.48 -13.28 -13.29
CA GLN A 490 25.80 -14.51 -12.89
C GLN A 490 24.98 -15.09 -14.04
N THR A 491 25.15 -16.38 -14.30
CA THR A 491 24.50 -17.12 -15.42
C THR A 491 23.56 -18.22 -14.95
N THR A 492 23.56 -18.55 -13.66
CA THR A 492 22.80 -19.69 -13.11
C THR A 492 21.57 -19.22 -12.33
N SER A 493 20.43 -19.88 -12.59
CA SER A 493 19.24 -19.80 -11.74
C SER A 493 19.21 -20.90 -10.68
N THR A 494 18.60 -20.66 -9.52
CA THR A 494 18.35 -21.68 -8.50
C THR A 494 16.87 -21.74 -8.15
N LEU A 495 16.31 -22.96 -8.19
CA LEU A 495 14.90 -23.25 -7.93
C LEU A 495 14.77 -24.72 -7.49
N ASN A 496 13.61 -25.11 -6.98
CA ASN A 496 13.31 -26.48 -6.58
C ASN A 496 12.73 -27.27 -7.75
N ASN A 497 11.69 -26.74 -8.40
CA ASN A 497 11.00 -27.41 -9.50
C ASN A 497 10.74 -26.44 -10.65
N LEU A 498 11.06 -26.87 -11.87
CA LEU A 498 10.62 -26.23 -13.11
C LEU A 498 9.66 -27.19 -13.82
N THR A 499 8.43 -26.77 -14.03
CA THR A 499 7.42 -27.53 -14.80
C THR A 499 7.14 -26.82 -16.10
N LEU A 500 7.33 -27.51 -17.23
CA LEU A 500 6.99 -27.02 -18.56
C LEU A 500 5.74 -27.74 -19.07
N LYS A 501 4.70 -27.00 -19.46
CA LYS A 501 3.44 -27.54 -19.98
C LYS A 501 3.09 -26.89 -21.32
N ASN A 502 2.40 -27.66 -22.17
CA ASN A 502 1.95 -27.20 -23.48
C ASN A 502 3.13 -26.62 -24.28
N ASN A 503 2.94 -25.50 -24.97
CA ASN A 503 3.99 -24.85 -25.79
C ASN A 503 4.92 -23.96 -24.96
N ALA A 504 5.24 -24.34 -23.71
CA ALA A 504 6.15 -23.57 -22.87
C ALA A 504 7.56 -23.54 -23.47
N VAL A 505 8.19 -22.37 -23.45
CA VAL A 505 9.53 -22.14 -24.00
C VAL A 505 10.47 -21.67 -22.91
N LEU A 506 11.60 -22.37 -22.77
CA LEU A 506 12.78 -21.89 -22.05
C LEU A 506 13.80 -21.39 -23.07
N ASP A 507 13.94 -20.07 -23.19
CA ASP A 507 14.80 -19.42 -24.17
C ASP A 507 16.15 -19.04 -23.55
N ALA A 508 17.19 -19.79 -23.90
CA ALA A 508 18.57 -19.57 -23.47
C ALA A 508 19.43 -18.85 -24.54
N THR A 509 18.82 -18.16 -25.50
CA THR A 509 19.55 -17.49 -26.62
C THR A 509 19.95 -16.04 -26.32
N LEU A 510 19.35 -15.43 -25.29
CA LEU A 510 19.67 -14.06 -24.84
C LEU A 510 21.02 -13.87 -24.12
N PRO A 511 21.58 -14.84 -23.38
CA PRO A 511 23.01 -14.84 -23.16
C PRO A 511 23.65 -15.07 -24.53
N LYS A 512 24.58 -14.21 -24.98
CA LYS A 512 25.54 -14.64 -26.00
C LYS A 512 26.36 -15.78 -25.38
N ILE A 513 25.82 -16.99 -25.39
CA ILE A 513 26.56 -18.20 -25.05
C ILE A 513 27.59 -18.32 -26.17
N ALA A 514 28.87 -18.38 -25.81
CA ALA A 514 29.89 -18.62 -26.82
C ALA A 514 29.55 -19.95 -27.50
N GLN A 515 29.67 -20.01 -28.82
CA GLN A 515 29.35 -21.22 -29.58
C GLN A 515 30.08 -22.48 -29.04
N ALA A 516 31.27 -22.29 -28.47
CA ALA A 516 32.04 -23.33 -27.80
C ALA A 516 31.34 -23.93 -26.56
N ASP A 517 30.63 -23.12 -25.78
CA ASP A 517 29.90 -23.59 -24.58
C ASP A 517 28.64 -24.36 -24.97
N LEU A 518 27.99 -23.96 -26.07
CA LEU A 518 26.88 -24.71 -26.69
C LEU A 518 27.36 -26.07 -27.24
N GLU A 519 28.50 -26.10 -27.93
CA GLU A 519 29.10 -27.35 -28.41
C GLU A 519 29.51 -28.28 -27.26
N GLN A 520 30.05 -27.75 -26.18
CA GLN A 520 30.43 -28.53 -25.01
C GLN A 520 29.21 -29.14 -24.28
N ALA A 521 28.14 -28.36 -24.13
CA ALA A 521 26.89 -28.83 -23.55
C ALA A 521 26.22 -29.89 -24.45
N PHE A 522 26.19 -29.66 -25.77
CA PHE A 522 25.63 -30.60 -26.74
C PHE A 522 26.40 -31.93 -26.77
N ASN A 523 27.73 -31.87 -26.77
CA ASN A 523 28.58 -33.07 -26.73
C ASN A 523 28.44 -33.83 -25.41
N SER A 524 28.26 -33.14 -24.29
CA SER A 524 28.01 -33.76 -22.98
C SER A 524 26.64 -34.45 -22.91
N ALA A 525 25.61 -33.88 -23.53
CA ALA A 525 24.29 -34.49 -23.61
C ALA A 525 24.30 -35.74 -24.51
N LYS A 526 25.02 -35.67 -25.64
CA LYS A 526 25.19 -36.79 -26.57
C LYS A 526 25.94 -37.97 -25.93
N GLN A 527 26.97 -37.69 -25.11
CA GLN A 527 27.68 -38.71 -24.33
C GLN A 527 26.81 -39.37 -23.25
N LYS A 528 25.73 -38.71 -22.82
CA LYS A 528 24.76 -39.22 -21.83
C LYS A 528 23.54 -39.87 -22.48
N GLY A 529 23.53 -40.06 -23.81
CA GLY A 529 22.46 -40.76 -24.52
C GLY A 529 21.14 -39.99 -24.62
N LEU A 530 21.16 -38.68 -24.40
CA LEU A 530 20.00 -37.81 -24.61
C LEU A 530 20.02 -37.36 -26.08
N THR A 531 18.98 -37.71 -26.83
CA THR A 531 18.77 -37.26 -28.22
C THR A 531 17.97 -35.97 -28.29
#